data_AF-A0A4P6X4I0-F1
#
_entry.id   AF-A0A4P6X4I0-F1
#
_cell.length_a   1.000
_cell.length_b   1.000
_cell.length_c   1.000
_cell.angle_alpha   90.00
_cell.angle_beta   90.00
_cell.angle_gamma   90.00
#
_symmetry.space_group_name_H-M   'P 1'
#
loop_
_entity.id
_entity.type
_entity.pdbx_description
1 polymer ?
#
loop_
_entity_poly.entity_id
_entity_poly.type
_entity_poly.pdbx_seq_one_letter_code
_entity_poly.pdbx_strand_id
1 'polypeptide(L)'
;MAQGEHQPDGTISTWLALESFGFQPDKSVFPNDGSAMSIDLGSFKLSAARMPNLMLVDVVAFTGLYRSPRTIASIEFDMPTTVSSIEQGAAWIAWHLQKQLPSRETAFSLKQAAFVLLGLKHLDTLPWVQRAASYERRPRCWVERSWMRQALRQLCKNLEGAVAEDMVTIAFDSRILTFSGRDWVVPMPAKGETWVSEIQIPAVNLTSLPARLNDEDILVSIWDDGLCIGNRLFKGAVPVDKDTHGEVLPTFTTTDSQP
;
A
#
# COMPACT_ATOMS: atom_id res chain seq x y z
N MET A 1 -13.05 15.70 30.55
CA MET A 1 -11.94 16.47 29.94
C MET A 1 -11.48 15.68 28.73
N ALA A 2 -12.01 15.97 27.55
CA ALA A 2 -11.63 15.30 26.31
C ALA A 2 -10.51 16.13 25.66
N GLN A 3 -9.32 15.55 25.58
CA GLN A 3 -8.21 16.12 24.83
C GLN A 3 -8.58 16.06 23.34
N GLY A 4 -8.54 17.21 22.67
CA GLY A 4 -8.70 17.28 21.23
C GLY A 4 -7.53 16.59 20.55
N GLU A 5 -7.73 15.34 20.13
CA GLU A 5 -6.83 14.65 19.22
C GLU A 5 -6.78 15.43 17.90
N HIS A 6 -5.55 15.64 17.43
CA HIS A 6 -5.26 16.31 16.18
C HIS A 6 -5.79 15.41 15.05
N GLN A 7 -6.99 15.73 14.57
CA GLN A 7 -7.66 14.99 13.50
C GLN A 7 -6.91 15.31 12.20
N PRO A 8 -6.31 14.32 11.51
CA PRO A 8 -5.59 14.58 10.27
C PRO A 8 -6.56 15.20 9.25
N ASP A 9 -6.16 16.33 8.68
CA ASP A 9 -6.96 17.16 7.79
C ASP A 9 -7.60 16.28 6.70
N GLY A 10 -8.93 16.14 6.76
CA GLY A 10 -9.73 15.36 5.79
C GLY A 10 -10.24 14.00 6.27
N THR A 11 -10.03 13.60 7.53
CA THR A 11 -10.68 12.39 8.09
C THR A 11 -11.94 12.70 8.89
N ILE A 12 -12.92 11.79 8.85
CA ILE A 12 -14.17 11.87 9.62
C ILE A 12 -14.19 10.79 10.71
N SER A 13 -14.88 11.07 11.81
CA SER A 13 -15.17 10.05 12.82
C SER A 13 -16.01 8.93 12.22
N THR A 14 -15.62 7.68 12.46
CA THR A 14 -16.41 6.51 12.05
C THR A 14 -17.81 6.55 12.67
N TRP A 15 -17.95 7.10 13.88
CA TRP A 15 -19.24 7.26 14.55
C TRP A 15 -20.20 8.16 13.77
N LEU A 16 -19.69 9.29 13.25
CA LEU A 16 -20.46 10.20 12.41
C LEU A 16 -20.88 9.54 11.09
N ALA A 17 -19.99 8.74 10.49
CA ALA A 17 -20.33 7.96 9.31
C ALA A 17 -21.46 6.98 9.59
N LEU A 18 -21.43 6.27 10.73
CA LEU A 18 -22.48 5.34 11.13
C LEU A 18 -23.85 6.01 11.32
N GLU A 19 -23.88 7.19 11.96
CA GLU A 19 -25.11 7.98 12.08
C GLU A 19 -25.70 8.32 10.70
N SER A 20 -24.85 8.68 9.73
CA SER A 20 -25.28 8.95 8.35
C SER A 20 -25.83 7.73 7.62
N PHE A 21 -25.43 6.52 8.03
CA PHE A 21 -25.95 5.26 7.49
C PHE A 21 -27.27 4.82 8.14
N GLY A 22 -27.71 5.52 9.19
CA GLY A 22 -28.93 5.23 9.93
C GLY A 22 -28.73 4.31 11.13
N PHE A 23 -27.49 4.06 11.57
CA PHE A 23 -27.24 3.39 12.84
C PHE A 23 -27.81 4.23 13.99
N GLN A 24 -28.38 3.55 14.99
CA GLN A 24 -29.01 4.17 16.16
C GLN A 24 -28.30 3.71 17.44
N PRO A 25 -28.21 4.56 18.48
CA PRO A 25 -27.68 4.16 19.77
C PRO A 25 -28.41 2.93 20.34
N ASP A 26 -27.65 1.98 20.87
CA ASP A 26 -28.18 0.69 21.29
C ASP A 26 -27.58 0.21 22.62
N LYS A 27 -28.39 0.31 23.67
CA LYS A 27 -28.01 -0.09 25.05
C LYS A 27 -27.93 -1.61 25.24
N SER A 28 -28.43 -2.41 24.30
CA SER A 28 -28.36 -3.87 24.38
C SER A 28 -26.98 -4.42 23.97
N VAL A 29 -26.16 -3.59 23.33
CA VAL A 29 -24.83 -3.94 22.84
C VAL A 29 -23.79 -3.47 23.85
N PHE A 30 -22.80 -4.30 24.14
CA PHE A 30 -21.68 -3.94 25.00
C PHE A 30 -20.67 -3.08 24.21
N PRO A 31 -20.14 -1.97 24.76
CA PRO A 31 -20.34 -1.48 26.13
C PRO A 31 -21.66 -0.71 26.32
N ASN A 32 -22.29 -0.90 27.48
CA ASN A 32 -23.57 -0.25 27.84
C ASN A 32 -23.37 1.18 28.38
N ASP A 33 -22.32 1.88 27.94
CA ASP A 33 -22.02 3.28 28.29
C ASP A 33 -22.54 4.27 27.24
N GLY A 34 -23.28 3.78 26.23
CA GLY A 34 -23.80 4.57 25.11
C GLY A 34 -22.84 4.66 23.92
N SER A 35 -21.68 3.99 23.98
CA SER A 35 -20.72 3.88 22.87
C SER A 35 -21.02 2.71 21.91
N ALA A 36 -22.27 2.26 21.89
CA ALA A 36 -22.73 1.20 21.01
C ALA A 36 -23.92 1.68 20.16
N MET A 37 -23.91 1.24 18.91
CA MET A 37 -24.92 1.54 17.89
C MET A 37 -25.33 0.26 17.18
N SER A 38 -26.52 0.23 16.60
CA SER A 38 -26.91 -0.84 15.71
C SER A 38 -27.83 -0.38 14.60
N ILE A 39 -27.92 -1.21 13.56
CA ILE A 39 -28.87 -1.07 12.47
C ILE A 39 -29.51 -2.43 12.19
N ASP A 40 -30.81 -2.41 11.94
CA ASP A 40 -31.54 -3.59 11.51
C ASP A 40 -31.53 -3.66 9.98
N LEU A 41 -30.99 -4.76 9.44
CA LEU A 41 -30.91 -5.04 8.01
C LEU A 41 -31.97 -6.07 7.58
N GLY A 42 -33.02 -6.22 8.38
CA GLY A 42 -34.16 -7.10 8.21
C GLY A 42 -33.85 -8.55 8.60
N SER A 43 -32.87 -9.15 7.92
CA SER A 43 -32.49 -10.56 8.17
C SER A 43 -31.56 -10.74 9.37
N PHE A 44 -30.91 -9.67 9.79
CA PHE A 44 -30.04 -9.63 10.97
C PHE A 44 -29.84 -8.18 11.42
N LYS A 45 -29.37 -8.06 12.65
CA LYS A 45 -28.94 -6.80 13.25
C LYS A 45 -27.42 -6.72 13.18
N LEU A 46 -26.90 -5.60 12.68
CA LEU A 46 -25.49 -5.28 12.71
C LEU A 46 -25.24 -4.26 13.81
N SER A 47 -24.41 -4.63 14.77
CA SER A 47 -24.04 -3.81 15.91
C SER A 47 -22.62 -3.30 15.74
N ALA A 48 -22.35 -2.08 16.22
CA ALA A 48 -21.06 -1.42 16.20
C ALA A 48 -20.77 -0.88 17.60
N ALA A 49 -19.57 -1.09 18.12
CA ALA A 49 -19.18 -0.60 19.42
C ALA A 49 -17.73 -0.13 19.42
N ARG A 50 -17.43 0.97 20.10
CA ARG A 50 -16.04 1.43 20.25
C ARG A 50 -15.36 0.66 21.37
N MET A 51 -14.29 -0.07 21.04
CA MET A 51 -13.52 -0.85 22.02
C MET A 51 -12.09 -1.12 21.53
N PRO A 52 -11.15 -1.42 22.44
CA PRO A 52 -9.83 -1.88 22.03
C PRO A 52 -9.93 -3.28 21.41
N ASN A 53 -9.25 -3.49 20.29
CA ASN A 53 -9.12 -4.82 19.70
C ASN A 53 -8.07 -5.68 20.43
N LEU A 54 -7.79 -6.87 19.89
CA LEU A 54 -6.79 -7.80 20.46
C LEU A 54 -5.35 -7.23 20.49
N MET A 55 -5.08 -6.18 19.72
CA MET A 55 -3.80 -5.47 19.70
C MET A 55 -3.80 -4.23 20.61
N LEU A 56 -4.83 -4.06 21.45
CA LEU A 56 -5.05 -2.90 22.32
C LEU A 56 -5.13 -1.57 21.55
N VAL A 57 -5.57 -1.62 20.30
CA VAL A 57 -5.81 -0.44 19.47
C VAL A 57 -7.30 -0.12 19.50
N ASP A 58 -7.64 1.13 19.78
CA ASP A 58 -9.01 1.63 19.71
C ASP A 58 -9.58 1.45 18.30
N VAL A 59 -10.70 0.72 18.21
CA VAL A 59 -11.43 0.48 16.97
C VAL A 59 -12.94 0.61 17.17
N VAL A 60 -13.68 0.63 16.07
CA VAL A 60 -15.12 0.36 16.05
C VAL A 60 -15.30 -1.09 15.61
N ALA A 61 -15.62 -1.96 16.57
CA ALA A 61 -15.86 -3.37 16.34
C ALA A 61 -17.30 -3.60 15.88
N PHE A 62 -17.46 -4.34 14.78
CA PHE A 62 -18.75 -4.71 14.22
C PHE A 62 -19.05 -6.17 14.50
N THR A 63 -20.26 -6.43 14.98
CA THR A 63 -20.73 -7.79 15.25
C THR A 63 -22.16 -7.96 14.75
N GLY A 64 -22.47 -9.14 14.24
CA GLY A 64 -23.83 -9.48 13.81
C GLY A 64 -23.99 -10.98 13.68
N LEU A 65 -25.23 -11.46 13.82
CA LEU A 65 -25.55 -12.87 13.61
C LEU A 65 -26.59 -12.99 12.50
N TYR A 66 -26.15 -13.43 11.32
CA TYR A 66 -27.04 -13.75 10.23
C TYR A 66 -27.61 -15.16 10.42
N ARG A 67 -28.94 -15.27 10.36
CA ARG A 67 -29.65 -16.54 10.48
C ARG A 67 -30.68 -16.69 9.37
N SER A 68 -30.60 -17.79 8.66
CA SER A 68 -31.61 -18.27 7.72
C SER A 68 -32.01 -19.71 8.10
N PRO A 69 -33.09 -20.28 7.54
CA PRO A 69 -33.46 -21.66 7.81
C PRO A 69 -32.36 -22.69 7.50
N ARG A 70 -31.41 -22.36 6.63
CA ARG A 70 -30.36 -23.29 6.16
C ARG A 70 -28.94 -22.87 6.53
N THR A 71 -28.74 -21.69 7.10
CA THR A 71 -27.39 -21.16 7.32
C THR A 71 -27.37 -20.19 8.49
N ILE A 72 -26.32 -20.30 9.30
CA ILE A 72 -25.96 -19.34 10.34
C ILE A 72 -24.56 -18.82 9.97
N ALA A 73 -24.37 -17.50 10.01
CA ALA A 73 -23.07 -16.88 9.81
C ALA A 73 -22.86 -15.79 10.87
N SER A 74 -21.67 -15.79 11.48
CA SER A 74 -21.21 -14.70 12.33
C SER A 74 -20.61 -13.62 11.44
N ILE A 75 -20.93 -12.37 11.73
CA ILE A 75 -20.32 -11.20 11.12
C ILE A 75 -19.44 -10.58 12.19
N GLU A 76 -18.15 -10.43 11.89
CA GLU A 76 -17.17 -9.85 12.80
C GLU A 76 -16.08 -9.15 11.98
N PHE A 77 -15.87 -7.87 12.26
CA PHE A 77 -14.75 -7.11 11.70
C PHE A 77 -14.52 -5.81 12.47
N ASP A 78 -13.31 -5.28 12.35
CA ASP A 78 -12.93 -4.00 12.93
C ASP A 78 -12.84 -2.92 11.86
N MET A 79 -13.22 -1.71 12.24
CA MET A 79 -12.96 -0.49 11.48
C MET A 79 -12.16 0.49 12.35
N PRO A 80 -11.21 1.26 11.80
CA PRO A 80 -10.57 2.34 12.55
C PRO A 80 -11.59 3.33 13.11
N THR A 81 -11.23 4.06 14.16
CA THR A 81 -12.10 5.10 14.77
C THR A 81 -12.35 6.30 13.88
N THR A 82 -11.54 6.47 12.84
CA THR A 82 -11.68 7.50 11.81
C THR A 82 -11.55 6.87 10.42
N VAL A 83 -12.26 7.44 9.44
CA VAL A 83 -12.18 7.05 8.02
C VAL A 83 -11.97 8.28 7.16
N SER A 84 -11.42 8.11 5.95
CA SER A 84 -11.14 9.22 5.04
C SER A 84 -12.40 9.84 4.43
N SER A 85 -13.50 9.09 4.33
CA SER A 85 -14.78 9.62 3.84
C SER A 85 -15.96 8.74 4.26
N ILE A 86 -17.18 9.24 4.07
CA ILE A 86 -18.43 8.50 4.30
C ILE A 86 -18.48 7.28 3.36
N GLU A 87 -18.08 7.46 2.10
CA GLU A 87 -18.05 6.42 1.09
C GLU A 87 -17.08 5.28 1.47
N GLN A 88 -15.91 5.62 2.03
CA GLN A 88 -14.96 4.62 2.50
C GLN A 88 -15.52 3.81 3.68
N GLY A 89 -16.16 4.47 4.66
CA GLY A 89 -16.83 3.79 5.76
C GLY A 89 -17.92 2.82 5.27
N ALA A 90 -18.73 3.27 4.31
CA ALA A 90 -19.74 2.45 3.67
C ALA A 90 -19.13 1.25 2.91
N ALA A 91 -18.05 1.48 2.16
CA ALA A 91 -17.32 0.47 1.41
C ALA A 91 -16.73 -0.60 2.33
N TRP A 92 -16.23 -0.20 3.50
CA TRP A 92 -15.65 -1.10 4.49
C TRP A 92 -16.69 -2.10 5.00
N ILE A 93 -17.86 -1.61 5.42
CA ILE A 93 -18.97 -2.46 5.86
C ILE A 93 -19.44 -3.35 4.71
N ALA A 94 -19.68 -2.78 3.52
CA ALA A 94 -20.18 -3.52 2.37
C ALA A 94 -19.23 -4.67 1.96
N TRP A 95 -17.92 -4.44 1.97
CA TRP A 95 -16.91 -5.46 1.66
C TRP A 95 -16.94 -6.62 2.65
N HIS A 96 -16.98 -6.33 3.96
CA HIS A 96 -17.04 -7.38 4.98
C HIS A 96 -18.34 -8.17 4.91
N LEU A 97 -19.48 -7.50 4.74
CA LEU A 97 -20.76 -8.17 4.54
C LEU A 97 -20.75 -9.07 3.32
N GLN A 98 -20.18 -8.61 2.19
CA GLN A 98 -20.07 -9.43 0.97
C GLN A 98 -19.19 -10.68 1.18
N LYS A 99 -18.14 -10.58 2.00
CA LYS A 99 -17.20 -11.68 2.24
C LYS A 99 -17.72 -12.71 3.25
N GLN A 100 -18.48 -12.28 4.25
CA GLN A 100 -18.88 -13.12 5.38
C GLN A 100 -20.28 -13.70 5.21
N LEU A 101 -21.11 -13.14 4.33
CA LEU A 101 -22.44 -13.67 4.07
C LEU A 101 -22.44 -14.81 3.04
N PRO A 102 -23.20 -15.88 3.29
CA PRO A 102 -23.08 -17.15 2.57
C PRO A 102 -23.70 -17.16 1.17
N SER A 103 -24.58 -16.21 0.81
CA SER A 103 -25.30 -16.25 -0.46
C SER A 103 -25.46 -14.88 -1.14
N ARG A 104 -25.53 -14.92 -2.48
CA ARG A 104 -25.84 -13.74 -3.32
C ARG A 104 -27.25 -13.21 -3.07
N GLU A 105 -28.19 -14.06 -2.65
CA GLU A 105 -29.57 -13.68 -2.30
C GLU A 105 -29.61 -12.78 -1.06
N THR A 106 -28.78 -13.06 -0.05
CA THR A 106 -28.64 -12.18 1.11
C THR A 106 -28.07 -10.81 0.71
N ALA A 107 -27.14 -10.79 -0.25
CA ALA A 107 -26.65 -9.54 -0.81
C ALA A 107 -27.75 -8.73 -1.53
N PHE A 108 -28.78 -9.37 -2.11
CA PHE A 108 -29.93 -8.65 -2.68
C PHE A 108 -30.82 -8.00 -1.63
N SER A 109 -31.06 -8.64 -0.49
CA SER A 109 -31.80 -8.03 0.62
C SER A 109 -31.05 -6.81 1.20
N LEU A 110 -29.73 -6.91 1.28
CA LEU A 110 -28.87 -5.83 1.75
C LEU A 110 -28.78 -4.64 0.81
N LYS A 111 -28.99 -4.84 -0.50
CA LYS A 111 -29.06 -3.74 -1.48
C LYS A 111 -30.22 -2.78 -1.24
N GLN A 112 -31.15 -3.09 -0.34
CA GLN A 112 -32.18 -2.15 0.10
C GLN A 112 -31.60 -1.06 1.03
N ALA A 113 -30.51 -1.34 1.73
CA ALA A 113 -29.81 -0.35 2.53
C ALA A 113 -28.95 0.55 1.62
N ALA A 114 -29.29 1.85 1.57
CA ALA A 114 -28.64 2.82 0.70
C ALA A 114 -27.11 2.87 0.88
N PHE A 115 -26.63 2.78 2.13
CA PHE A 115 -25.20 2.81 2.43
C PHE A 115 -24.46 1.56 1.89
N VAL A 116 -25.09 0.39 1.84
CA VAL A 116 -24.46 -0.82 1.28
C VAL A 116 -24.24 -0.63 -0.22
N LEU A 117 -25.23 -0.08 -0.93
CA LEU A 117 -25.09 0.25 -2.35
C LEU A 117 -24.01 1.31 -2.60
N LEU A 118 -23.94 2.33 -1.75
CA LEU A 118 -22.86 3.31 -1.78
C LEU A 118 -21.50 2.62 -1.64
N GLY A 119 -21.34 1.80 -0.60
CA GLY A 119 -20.08 1.11 -0.33
C GLY A 119 -19.62 0.20 -1.47
N LEU A 120 -20.54 -0.54 -2.09
CA LEU A 120 -20.21 -1.39 -3.23
C LEU A 120 -19.71 -0.62 -4.45
N LYS A 121 -20.12 0.65 -4.63
CA LYS A 121 -19.61 1.52 -5.69
C LYS A 121 -18.22 2.08 -5.40
N HIS A 122 -17.81 2.10 -4.14
CA HIS A 122 -16.57 2.72 -3.65
C HIS A 122 -15.59 1.71 -3.04
N LEU A 123 -15.64 0.43 -3.46
CA LEU A 123 -14.71 -0.60 -2.97
C LEU A 123 -13.24 -0.29 -3.27
N ASP A 124 -12.97 0.53 -4.29
CA ASP A 124 -11.65 1.04 -4.66
C ASP A 124 -11.07 2.04 -3.65
N THR A 125 -11.90 2.58 -2.74
CA THR A 125 -11.45 3.47 -1.64
C THR A 125 -10.87 2.71 -0.44
N LEU A 126 -11.00 1.39 -0.42
CA LEU A 126 -10.53 0.57 0.69
C LEU A 126 -9.00 0.53 0.74
N PRO A 127 -8.37 0.69 1.92
CA PRO A 127 -6.91 0.76 2.03
C PRO A 127 -6.19 -0.44 1.43
N TRP A 128 -6.71 -1.66 1.63
CA TRP A 128 -6.09 -2.86 1.07
C TRP A 128 -6.29 -2.99 -0.45
N VAL A 129 -7.39 -2.45 -1.01
CA VAL A 129 -7.61 -2.42 -2.46
C VAL A 129 -6.69 -1.39 -3.10
N GLN A 130 -6.57 -0.20 -2.51
CA GLN A 130 -5.62 0.82 -2.94
C GLN A 130 -4.17 0.32 -2.84
N ARG A 131 -3.80 -0.32 -1.71
CA ARG A 131 -2.47 -0.90 -1.53
C ARG A 131 -2.19 -1.99 -2.55
N ALA A 132 -3.15 -2.86 -2.87
CA ALA A 132 -3.00 -3.88 -3.92
C ALA A 132 -2.85 -3.25 -5.31
N ALA A 133 -3.63 -2.21 -5.62
CA ALA A 133 -3.52 -1.49 -6.90
C ALA A 133 -2.16 -0.77 -7.03
N SER A 134 -1.69 -0.11 -5.96
CA SER A 134 -0.36 0.48 -5.91
C SER A 134 0.74 -0.58 -6.02
N TYR A 135 0.55 -1.74 -5.39
CA TYR A 135 1.48 -2.86 -5.51
C TYR A 135 1.59 -3.35 -6.95
N GLU A 136 0.47 -3.49 -7.66
CA GLU A 136 0.52 -3.90 -9.07
C GLU A 136 1.15 -2.87 -10.00
N ARG A 137 0.96 -1.57 -9.71
CA ARG A 137 1.56 -0.46 -10.46
C ARG A 137 3.01 -0.16 -10.10
N ARG A 138 3.60 -0.92 -9.18
CA ARG A 138 4.96 -0.66 -8.70
C ARG A 138 5.98 -0.75 -9.85
N PRO A 139 7.05 0.06 -9.83
CA PRO A 139 8.16 -0.11 -10.78
C PRO A 139 8.73 -1.52 -10.67
N ARG A 140 8.72 -2.27 -11.78
CA ARG A 140 9.22 -3.64 -11.83
C ARG A 140 9.80 -4.00 -13.19
N CYS A 141 10.84 -4.82 -13.19
CA CYS A 141 11.39 -5.43 -14.39
C CYS A 141 11.91 -6.84 -14.07
N TRP A 142 12.17 -7.62 -15.09
CA TRP A 142 12.68 -8.98 -15.00
C TRP A 142 14.01 -9.09 -15.72
N VAL A 143 15.00 -9.62 -15.02
CA VAL A 143 16.36 -9.83 -15.53
C VAL A 143 16.64 -11.32 -15.55
N GLU A 144 17.14 -11.83 -16.67
CA GLU A 144 17.54 -13.24 -16.74
C GLU A 144 18.62 -13.55 -15.68
N ARG A 145 18.54 -14.73 -15.06
CA ARG A 145 19.44 -15.15 -13.97
C ARG A 145 20.92 -15.02 -14.32
N SER A 146 21.31 -15.34 -15.55
CA SER A 146 22.71 -15.31 -16.00
C SER A 146 23.28 -13.89 -15.92
N TRP A 147 22.54 -12.91 -16.45
CA TRP A 147 22.84 -11.47 -16.40
C TRP A 147 22.82 -10.92 -14.98
N MET A 148 21.76 -11.22 -14.22
CA MET A 148 21.65 -10.76 -12.83
C MET A 148 22.81 -11.27 -11.97
N ARG A 149 23.22 -12.54 -12.12
CA ARG A 149 24.37 -13.09 -11.38
C ARG A 149 25.68 -12.38 -11.72
N GLN A 150 25.90 -12.02 -12.99
CA GLN A 150 27.08 -11.27 -13.39
C GLN A 150 27.05 -9.85 -12.80
N ALA A 151 25.90 -9.18 -12.88
CA ALA A 151 25.70 -7.85 -12.32
C ALA A 151 25.92 -7.82 -10.81
N LEU A 152 25.33 -8.75 -10.04
CA LEU A 152 25.51 -8.82 -8.59
C LEU A 152 26.98 -9.03 -8.18
N ARG A 153 27.75 -9.84 -8.94
CA ARG A 153 29.19 -10.00 -8.69
C ARG A 153 29.97 -8.71 -8.93
N GLN A 154 29.61 -7.96 -9.98
CA GLN A 154 30.23 -6.68 -10.29
C GLN A 154 29.85 -5.63 -9.24
N LEU A 155 28.57 -5.61 -8.83
CA LEU A 155 28.08 -4.77 -7.74
C LEU A 155 28.80 -5.05 -6.43
N CYS A 156 28.95 -6.31 -6.02
CA CYS A 156 29.73 -6.66 -4.81
C CYS A 156 31.13 -6.05 -4.86
N LYS A 157 31.86 -6.22 -5.97
CA LYS A 157 33.22 -5.67 -6.13
C LYS A 157 33.24 -4.15 -6.07
N ASN A 158 32.28 -3.49 -6.71
CA ASN A 158 32.18 -2.04 -6.71
C ASN A 158 31.77 -1.47 -5.34
N LEU A 159 31.08 -2.26 -4.52
CA LEU A 159 30.62 -1.89 -3.18
C LEU A 159 31.64 -2.19 -2.07
N GLU A 160 32.68 -2.99 -2.32
CA GLU A 160 33.71 -3.36 -1.31
C GLU A 160 34.46 -2.14 -0.73
N GLY A 161 34.50 -1.01 -1.45
CA GLY A 161 35.10 0.24 -1.01
C GLY A 161 34.12 1.38 -0.74
N ALA A 162 32.81 1.11 -0.74
CA ALA A 162 31.80 2.16 -0.61
C ALA A 162 31.74 2.72 0.82
N VAL A 163 31.62 4.04 0.94
CA VAL A 163 31.42 4.76 2.19
C VAL A 163 29.92 4.78 2.52
N ALA A 164 29.56 4.95 3.79
CA ALA A 164 28.16 4.97 4.23
C ALA A 164 27.28 6.04 3.53
N GLU A 165 27.90 7.11 3.04
CA GLU A 165 27.26 8.23 2.33
C GLU A 165 27.08 7.97 0.83
N ASP A 166 27.68 6.92 0.28
CA ASP A 166 27.57 6.63 -1.14
C ASP A 166 26.16 6.14 -1.48
N MET A 167 25.58 6.69 -2.54
CA MET A 167 24.28 6.30 -3.08
C MET A 167 24.47 5.50 -4.37
N VAL A 168 23.64 4.48 -4.55
CA VAL A 168 23.54 3.73 -5.81
C VAL A 168 22.24 4.13 -6.49
N THR A 169 22.36 4.69 -7.70
CA THR A 169 21.23 5.05 -8.56
C THR A 169 20.84 3.87 -9.43
N ILE A 170 19.55 3.60 -9.51
CA ILE A 170 18.93 2.49 -10.21
C ILE A 170 17.90 3.05 -11.18
N ALA A 171 18.04 2.69 -12.45
CA ALA A 171 17.18 3.16 -13.53
C ALA A 171 16.82 2.01 -14.47
N PHE A 172 15.61 2.04 -15.03
CA PHE A 172 15.19 1.07 -16.05
C PHE A 172 14.44 1.76 -17.20
N ASP A 173 14.95 1.58 -18.41
CA ASP A 173 14.48 2.27 -19.62
C ASP A 173 13.59 1.42 -20.55
N SER A 174 12.96 0.37 -20.03
CA SER A 174 12.26 -0.74 -20.73
C SER A 174 13.14 -1.84 -21.33
N ARG A 175 14.45 -1.61 -21.49
CA ARG A 175 15.36 -2.58 -22.10
C ARG A 175 16.58 -2.89 -21.24
N ILE A 176 17.09 -1.90 -20.54
CA ILE A 176 18.33 -1.98 -19.76
C ILE A 176 18.03 -1.50 -18.34
N LEU A 177 18.25 -2.40 -17.37
CA LEU A 177 18.34 -2.05 -15.97
C LEU A 177 19.77 -1.62 -15.68
N THR A 178 19.94 -0.45 -15.10
CA THR A 178 21.24 0.14 -14.82
C THR A 178 21.37 0.40 -13.33
N PHE A 179 22.44 -0.13 -12.74
CA PHE A 179 22.92 0.32 -11.44
C PHE A 179 24.13 1.22 -11.67
N SER A 180 24.18 2.36 -11.01
CA SER A 180 25.29 3.31 -11.11
C SER A 180 25.68 3.83 -9.74
N GLY A 181 26.97 3.90 -9.50
CA GLY A 181 27.55 4.61 -8.37
C GLY A 181 28.34 5.82 -8.88
N ARG A 182 29.22 6.37 -8.04
CA ARG A 182 30.02 7.57 -8.37
C ARG A 182 30.86 7.41 -9.66
N ASP A 183 31.59 6.30 -9.78
CA ASP A 183 32.60 6.08 -10.83
C ASP A 183 32.37 4.80 -11.63
N TRP A 184 31.18 4.19 -11.51
CA TRP A 184 30.90 2.90 -12.14
C TRP A 184 29.46 2.77 -12.56
N VAL A 185 29.25 1.96 -13.61
CA VAL A 185 27.94 1.62 -14.15
C VAL A 185 27.89 0.12 -14.44
N VAL A 186 26.80 -0.53 -14.03
CA VAL A 186 26.50 -1.94 -14.27
C VAL A 186 25.18 -2.03 -15.03
N PRO A 187 25.21 -2.00 -16.38
CA PRO A 187 24.02 -2.19 -17.20
C PRO A 187 23.72 -3.67 -17.39
N MET A 188 22.44 -4.04 -17.45
CA MET A 188 22.01 -5.40 -17.79
C MET A 188 20.70 -5.40 -18.58
N PRO A 189 20.54 -6.30 -19.56
CA PRO A 189 19.29 -6.41 -20.31
C PRO A 189 18.17 -6.92 -19.40
N ALA A 190 16.98 -6.33 -19.53
CA ALA A 190 15.82 -6.64 -18.74
C ALA A 190 14.52 -6.47 -19.56
N LYS A 191 13.43 -7.06 -19.09
CA LYS A 191 12.09 -6.95 -19.67
C LYS A 191 11.17 -6.23 -18.70
N GLY A 192 10.28 -5.39 -19.19
CA GLY A 192 9.29 -4.69 -18.37
C GLY A 192 8.92 -3.32 -18.93
N GLU A 193 8.21 -2.55 -18.12
CA GLU A 193 7.84 -1.17 -18.45
C GLU A 193 8.89 -0.19 -17.91
N THR A 194 9.16 0.90 -18.65
CA THR A 194 10.07 1.98 -18.23
C THR A 194 9.65 2.53 -16.87
N TRP A 195 10.62 2.71 -15.97
CA TRP A 195 10.35 3.33 -14.68
C TRP A 195 10.19 4.85 -14.83
N VAL A 196 9.19 5.41 -14.16
CA VAL A 196 8.87 6.85 -14.22
C VAL A 196 10.02 7.67 -13.63
N SER A 197 10.58 7.22 -12.51
CA SER A 197 11.68 7.87 -11.81
C SER A 197 12.88 6.94 -11.64
N GLU A 198 14.04 7.54 -11.44
CA GLU A 198 15.23 6.84 -10.96
C GLU A 198 15.14 6.69 -9.45
N ILE A 199 15.81 5.68 -8.92
CA ILE A 199 15.77 5.36 -7.50
C ILE A 199 17.19 5.38 -6.95
N GLN A 200 17.40 6.03 -5.82
CA GLN A 200 18.65 5.97 -5.09
C GLN A 200 18.49 5.13 -3.83
N ILE A 201 19.51 4.32 -3.53
CA ILE A 201 19.58 3.55 -2.29
C ILE A 201 20.99 3.68 -1.69
N PRO A 202 21.13 3.82 -0.36
CA PRO A 202 22.44 3.81 0.28
C PRO A 202 23.24 2.55 -0.05
N ALA A 203 24.48 2.70 -0.47
CA ALA A 203 25.38 1.61 -0.84
C ALA A 203 25.55 0.59 0.30
N VAL A 204 25.57 1.07 1.54
CA VAL A 204 25.65 0.24 2.76
C VAL A 204 24.49 -0.77 2.86
N ASN A 205 23.31 -0.42 2.36
CA ASN A 205 22.14 -1.30 2.39
C ASN A 205 22.24 -2.43 1.35
N LEU A 206 23.09 -2.26 0.31
CA LEU A 206 23.35 -3.27 -0.72
C LEU A 206 24.52 -4.20 -0.39
N THR A 207 25.09 -4.15 0.82
CA THR A 207 26.25 -5.00 1.19
C THR A 207 25.92 -6.50 1.22
N SER A 208 24.66 -6.88 1.41
CA SER A 208 24.21 -8.27 1.54
C SER A 208 23.47 -8.78 0.30
N LEU A 209 24.09 -8.64 -0.89
CA LEU A 209 23.51 -9.15 -2.14
C LEU A 209 23.29 -10.68 -2.11
N PRO A 210 22.24 -11.19 -2.78
CA PRO A 210 21.95 -12.62 -2.78
C PRO A 210 23.04 -13.40 -3.52
N ALA A 211 23.69 -14.34 -2.82
CA ALA A 211 24.67 -15.23 -3.42
C ALA A 211 24.05 -16.30 -4.33
N ARG A 212 22.76 -16.61 -4.13
CA ARG A 212 22.00 -17.63 -4.87
C ARG A 212 20.70 -17.03 -5.41
N LEU A 213 20.41 -17.38 -6.65
CA LEU A 213 19.23 -16.96 -7.40
C LEU A 213 18.53 -18.23 -7.90
N ASN A 214 17.28 -18.45 -7.49
CA ASN A 214 16.58 -19.71 -7.72
C ASN A 214 15.65 -19.68 -8.95
N ASP A 215 15.25 -18.50 -9.40
CA ASP A 215 14.29 -18.30 -10.50
C ASP A 215 15.01 -17.97 -11.81
N GLU A 216 14.51 -18.45 -12.96
CA GLU A 216 15.15 -18.22 -14.27
C GLU A 216 15.15 -16.73 -14.63
N ASP A 217 14.05 -16.04 -14.32
CA ASP A 217 13.92 -14.60 -14.41
C ASP A 217 13.82 -14.00 -13.01
N ILE A 218 14.70 -13.05 -12.71
CA ILE A 218 14.79 -12.39 -11.41
C ILE A 218 13.98 -11.10 -11.46
N LEU A 219 12.93 -11.04 -10.65
CA LEU A 219 12.16 -9.83 -10.44
C LEU A 219 13.02 -8.79 -9.72
N VAL A 220 13.13 -7.60 -10.30
CA VAL A 220 13.61 -6.40 -9.63
C VAL A 220 12.44 -5.44 -9.53
N SER A 221 12.09 -4.99 -8.33
CA SER A 221 10.96 -4.07 -8.15
C SER A 221 11.16 -3.13 -6.98
N ILE A 222 10.43 -2.03 -6.97
CA ILE A 222 10.46 -1.05 -5.88
C ILE A 222 9.14 -1.12 -5.12
N TRP A 223 9.19 -1.24 -3.79
CA TRP A 223 7.98 -1.27 -2.96
C TRP A 223 8.25 -0.76 -1.55
N ASP A 224 7.37 0.12 -1.06
CA ASP A 224 7.31 0.58 0.34
C ASP A 224 8.70 0.95 0.87
N ASP A 225 9.37 1.90 0.21
CA ASP A 225 10.75 2.36 0.48
C ASP A 225 11.90 1.37 0.22
N GLY A 226 11.61 0.21 -0.39
CA GLY A 226 12.62 -0.81 -0.61
C GLY A 226 12.83 -1.21 -2.07
N LEU A 227 14.08 -1.57 -2.38
CA LEU A 227 14.45 -2.31 -3.58
C LEU A 227 14.32 -3.81 -3.31
N CYS A 228 13.50 -4.49 -4.09
CA CYS A 228 13.41 -5.94 -4.12
C CYS A 228 14.28 -6.50 -5.26
N ILE A 229 15.12 -7.49 -4.96
CA ILE A 229 15.82 -8.32 -5.96
C ILE A 229 15.51 -9.78 -5.64
N GLY A 230 14.69 -10.42 -6.48
CA GLY A 230 14.15 -11.75 -6.21
C GLY A 230 13.36 -11.75 -4.90
N ASN A 231 13.83 -12.53 -3.92
CA ASN A 231 13.23 -12.65 -2.59
C ASN A 231 13.90 -11.79 -1.50
N ARG A 232 14.83 -10.89 -1.86
CA ARG A 232 15.49 -9.99 -0.91
C ARG A 232 14.97 -8.57 -1.04
N LEU A 233 14.77 -7.92 0.11
CA LEU A 233 14.37 -6.52 0.25
C LEU A 233 15.53 -5.71 0.83
N PHE A 234 15.87 -4.61 0.18
CA PHE A 234 16.87 -3.63 0.61
C PHE A 234 16.18 -2.30 0.88
N LYS A 235 16.18 -1.84 2.13
CA LYS A 235 15.46 -0.63 2.55
C LYS A 235 16.18 0.67 2.16
N GLY A 236 15.46 1.78 2.23
CA GLY A 236 16.03 3.13 2.04
C GLY A 236 16.13 3.55 0.59
N ALA A 237 15.33 2.95 -0.29
CA ALA A 237 15.14 3.38 -1.65
C ALA A 237 14.31 4.68 -1.68
N VAL A 238 14.86 5.73 -2.30
CA VAL A 238 14.25 7.06 -2.42
C VAL A 238 14.15 7.41 -3.91
N PRO A 239 12.99 7.88 -4.41
CA PRO A 239 12.88 8.34 -5.79
C PRO A 239 13.67 9.63 -6.01
N VAL A 240 14.31 9.74 -7.16
CA VAL A 240 15.00 10.95 -7.64
C VAL A 240 14.17 11.55 -8.76
N ASP A 241 13.76 12.81 -8.57
CA ASP A 241 13.09 13.58 -9.61
C ASP A 241 14.10 13.95 -10.71
N LYS A 242 13.85 13.46 -11.92
CA LYS A 242 14.69 13.68 -13.11
C LYS A 242 14.84 15.17 -13.47
N ASP A 243 13.98 16.03 -12.93
CA ASP A 243 13.94 17.47 -13.21
C ASP A 243 15.01 18.28 -12.46
N THR A 244 15.79 17.64 -11.55
CA THR A 244 16.78 18.36 -10.74
C THR A 244 18.18 18.44 -11.39
N HIS A 245 18.41 17.76 -12.50
CA HIS A 245 19.62 17.98 -13.30
C HIS A 245 19.38 19.09 -14.32
N GLY A 246 19.40 20.32 -13.80
CA GLY A 246 19.59 21.50 -14.63
C GLY A 246 20.81 21.32 -15.53
N GLU A 247 20.62 21.67 -16.81
CA GLU A 247 21.65 21.85 -17.81
C GLU A 247 22.86 22.59 -17.22
N VAL A 248 23.92 21.86 -16.89
CA VAL A 248 25.27 22.44 -16.94
C VAL A 248 25.78 22.17 -18.34
N LEU A 249 25.32 22.98 -19.30
CA LEU A 249 25.96 23.06 -20.61
C LEU A 249 27.42 23.50 -20.37
N PRO A 250 28.43 22.76 -20.84
CA PRO A 250 29.80 23.23 -20.77
C PRO A 250 29.93 24.49 -21.64
N THR A 251 30.17 25.63 -20.99
CA THR A 251 30.57 26.87 -21.66
C THR A 251 31.93 26.62 -22.34
N PHE A 252 31.91 26.31 -23.63
CA PHE A 252 33.12 26.33 -24.46
C PHE A 252 33.56 27.79 -24.63
N THR A 253 34.50 28.25 -23.79
CA THR A 253 35.27 29.46 -24.09
C THR A 253 36.08 29.21 -25.35
N THR A 254 35.64 29.77 -26.47
CA THR A 254 36.40 29.80 -27.72
C THR A 254 37.53 30.80 -27.50
N THR A 255 38.75 30.30 -27.43
CA THR A 255 39.97 31.14 -27.45
C THR A 255 40.10 31.71 -28.86
N ASP A 256 39.66 32.95 -29.05
CA ASP A 256 40.01 33.72 -30.24
C ASP A 256 41.53 33.98 -30.21
N SER A 257 42.23 33.24 -31.07
CA SER A 257 43.55 33.60 -31.56
C SER A 257 43.36 34.53 -32.74
N GLN A 258 43.82 35.77 -32.64
CA GLN A 258 44.09 36.59 -33.80
C GLN A 258 45.34 37.45 -33.62
N PRO A 259 45.98 37.81 -34.75
CA PRO A 259 47.44 37.81 -34.94
C PRO A 259 48.17 39.08 -34.50
#